data_AF-A0A2M7AZA3-F1
#
_entry.id   AF-A0A2M7AZA3-F1
#
_cell.length_a   1.000
_cell.length_b   1.000
_cell.length_c   1.000
_cell.angle_alpha   90.00
_cell.angle_beta   90.00
_cell.angle_gamma   90.00
#
_symmetry.space_group_name_H-M   'P 1'
#
loop_
_entity.id
_entity.type
_entity.pdbx_description
1 polymer ?
#
loop_
_entity_poly.entity_id
_entity_poly.type
_entity_poly.pdbx_seq_one_letter_code
_entity_poly.pdbx_strand_id
1 'polypeptide(L)'
;MLTEITYKLTKELNKEVNIISIDRNFPHPMLYYNAIVLGIPVFTKDNDKYLYLKLEAIYQMEDFQIYGIRWQKEITAKLMEEITNARV
;
A
#
# COMPACT_ATOMS: atom_id res chain seq x y z
N MET A 1 10.94 -16.98 6.32
CA MET A 1 11.66 -15.70 6.14
C MET A 1 10.78 -14.47 6.38
N LEU A 2 9.89 -14.02 5.48
CA LEU A 2 9.03 -12.84 5.72
C LEU A 2 8.11 -13.03 6.94
N THR A 3 7.42 -14.17 7.04
CA THR A 3 6.54 -14.51 8.16
C THR A 3 7.26 -14.50 9.51
N GLU A 4 8.53 -14.92 9.55
CA GLU A 4 9.32 -14.92 10.79
C GLU A 4 9.73 -13.50 11.21
N ILE A 5 10.10 -12.65 10.24
CA ILE A 5 10.40 -11.24 10.50
C ILE A 5 9.15 -10.55 11.03
N THR A 6 8.01 -10.74 10.36
CA THR A 6 6.71 -10.21 10.81
C THR A 6 6.36 -10.69 12.22
N TYR A 7 6.51 -11.99 12.50
CA TYR A 7 6.23 -12.54 13.83
C TYR A 7 7.12 -11.93 14.91
N LYS A 8 8.43 -11.81 14.65
CA LYS A 8 9.38 -11.20 15.59
C LYS A 8 9.04 -9.74 15.84
N LEU A 9 8.81 -8.95 14.80
CA LEU A 9 8.45 -7.53 14.94
C LEU A 9 7.13 -7.36 15.68
N THR A 10 6.13 -8.19 15.41
CA THR A 10 4.85 -8.17 16.13
C THR A 10 5.05 -8.39 17.63
N LYS A 11 5.92 -9.34 18.01
CA LYS A 11 6.24 -9.58 19.42
C LYS A 11 7.00 -8.43 20.07
N GLU A 12 8.02 -7.92 19.41
CA GLU A 12 8.86 -6.83 19.94
C GLU A 12 8.08 -5.51 20.09
N LEU A 13 7.20 -5.21 19.13
CA LEU A 13 6.41 -3.97 19.11
C LEU A 13 5.08 -4.09 19.86
N ASN A 14 4.68 -5.31 20.23
CA ASN A 14 3.37 -5.65 20.80
C ASN A 14 2.20 -5.07 19.98
N LYS A 15 2.32 -5.11 18.66
CA LYS A 15 1.35 -4.59 17.69
C LYS A 15 1.35 -5.49 16.47
N GLU A 16 0.22 -5.61 15.79
CA GLU A 16 0.17 -6.31 14.51
C GLU A 16 1.06 -5.60 13.49
N VAL A 17 2.00 -6.35 12.91
CA VAL A 17 2.91 -5.86 11.87
C VAL A 17 2.55 -6.55 10.56
N ASN A 18 2.55 -5.80 9.47
CA ASN A 18 2.47 -6.34 8.13
C ASN A 18 3.66 -5.83 7.30
N ILE A 19 4.23 -6.69 6.47
CA ILE A 19 5.37 -6.36 5.62
C ILE A 19 4.92 -6.49 4.18
N ILE A 20 5.04 -5.39 3.44
CA ILE A 20 4.75 -5.34 2.02
C ILE A 20 6.05 -5.25 1.22
N SER A 21 6.19 -6.11 0.22
CA SER A 21 7.23 -5.94 -0.79
C SER A 21 6.78 -4.88 -1.80
N ILE A 22 7.66 -3.90 -2.07
CA ILE A 22 7.42 -2.92 -3.13
C ILE A 22 7.85 -3.54 -4.46
N ASP A 23 6.86 -3.85 -5.31
CA ASP A 23 7.09 -4.27 -6.69
C ASP A 23 7.36 -3.05 -7.57
N ARG A 24 8.26 -3.19 -8.55
CA ARG A 24 8.65 -2.09 -9.45
C ARG A 24 7.54 -1.69 -10.43
N ASN A 25 6.55 -2.54 -10.63
CA ASN A 25 5.41 -2.25 -11.50
C ASN A 25 4.27 -1.52 -10.79
N PHE A 26 4.40 -1.22 -9.49
CA PHE A 26 3.41 -0.48 -8.71
C PHE A 26 1.94 -0.98 -8.88
N PRO A 27 1.66 -2.29 -8.73
CA PRO A 27 0.30 -2.84 -8.92
C PRO A 27 -0.73 -2.31 -7.93
N HIS A 28 -0.28 -1.69 -6.82
CA HIS A 28 -1.13 -1.12 -5.78
C HIS A 28 -0.73 0.34 -5.47
N PRO A 29 -1.06 1.30 -6.36
CA PRO A 29 -0.59 2.68 -6.26
C PRO A 29 -0.90 3.34 -4.90
N MET A 30 -2.14 3.20 -4.42
CA MET A 30 -2.54 3.76 -3.12
C MET A 30 -1.76 3.18 -1.93
N LEU A 31 -1.57 1.86 -1.91
CA LEU A 31 -0.86 1.18 -0.82
C LEU A 31 0.60 1.64 -0.78
N TYR A 32 1.25 1.70 -1.94
CA TYR A 32 2.65 2.08 -2.05
C TYR A 32 2.85 3.57 -1.77
N TYR A 33 1.95 4.44 -2.24
CA TYR A 33 1.93 5.85 -1.88
C TYR A 33 1.85 6.05 -0.36
N ASN A 34 0.90 5.38 0.30
CA ASN A 34 0.74 5.46 1.75
C ASN A 34 2.01 5.01 2.50
N ALA A 35 2.66 3.94 2.04
CA ALA A 35 3.85 3.42 2.68
C ALA A 35 5.12 4.27 2.44
N ILE A 36 5.32 4.76 1.22
CA ILE A 36 6.57 5.40 0.78
C ILE A 36 6.54 6.92 0.98
N VAL A 37 5.40 7.55 0.68
CA VAL A 37 5.25 9.01 0.68
C VAL A 37 4.71 9.51 2.01
N LEU A 38 3.64 8.89 2.52
CA LEU A 38 3.02 9.27 3.80
C LEU A 38 3.68 8.59 5.01
N GLY A 39 4.42 7.50 4.78
CA GLY A 39 5.14 6.78 5.81
C GLY A 39 6.41 7.49 6.28
N ILE A 40 6.99 6.96 7.36
CA ILE A 40 8.25 7.46 7.93
C ILE A 40 9.37 6.48 7.56
N PRO A 41 10.39 6.89 6.78
CA PRO A 41 11.51 6.02 6.46
C PRO A 41 12.36 5.81 7.71
N VAL A 42 12.50 4.54 8.13
CA VAL A 42 13.32 4.16 9.29
C VAL A 42 14.75 3.78 8.89
N PHE A 43 14.97 3.41 7.63
CA PHE A 43 16.28 3.04 7.09
C PHE A 43 16.32 3.22 5.57
N THR A 44 17.36 3.90 5.07
CA THR A 44 17.66 4.00 3.64
C THR A 44 19.12 3.65 3.40
N LYS A 45 19.38 2.66 2.55
CA LYS A 45 20.75 2.31 2.14
C LYS A 45 21.26 3.18 0.99
N ASP A 46 20.36 3.53 0.08
CA ASP A 46 20.63 4.25 -1.15
C ASP A 46 19.56 5.33 -1.30
N ASN A 47 19.98 6.59 -1.16
CA ASN A 47 19.08 7.73 -1.15
C ASN A 47 18.54 8.05 -2.54
N ASP A 48 19.31 7.82 -3.60
CA ASP A 48 18.88 8.06 -4.97
C ASP A 48 17.79 7.06 -5.35
N LYS A 49 17.99 5.80 -4.97
CA LYS A 49 16.96 4.76 -5.15
C LYS A 49 15.70 5.05 -4.33
N TYR A 50 15.84 5.54 -3.10
CA TYR A 50 14.69 5.94 -2.29
C TYR A 50 13.94 7.13 -2.91
N LEU A 51 14.67 8.15 -3.39
CA LEU A 51 14.08 9.30 -4.08
C LEU A 51 13.33 8.86 -5.35
N TYR A 52 13.92 7.98 -6.16
CA TYR A 52 13.27 7.41 -7.33
C TYR A 52 11.95 6.71 -6.95
N LEU A 53 11.96 5.83 -5.95
CA LEU A 53 10.75 5.14 -5.48
C LEU A 53 9.69 6.11 -4.97
N LYS A 54 10.09 7.20 -4.31
CA LYS A 54 9.17 8.21 -3.80
C LYS A 54 8.50 8.99 -4.93
N LEU A 55 9.26 9.39 -5.94
CA LEU A 55 8.74 10.08 -7.12
C LEU A 55 7.81 9.15 -7.94
N GLU A 56 8.21 7.90 -8.14
CA GLU A 56 7.38 6.91 -8.83
C GLU A 56 6.06 6.66 -8.09
N ALA A 57 6.09 6.55 -6.76
CA ALA A 57 4.89 6.39 -5.95
C ALA A 57 3.92 7.58 -6.10
N ILE A 58 4.43 8.81 -6.17
CA ILE A 58 3.63 10.02 -6.41
C ILE A 58 3.00 9.96 -7.80
N TYR A 59 3.81 9.71 -8.82
CA TYR A 59 3.35 9.64 -10.22
C TYR A 59 2.23 8.59 -10.41
N GLN A 60 2.45 7.37 -9.89
CA GLN A 60 1.48 6.28 -9.99
C GLN A 60 0.17 6.59 -9.23
N MET A 61 0.28 7.31 -8.10
CA MET A 61 -0.91 7.75 -7.36
C MET A 61 -1.68 8.83 -8.11
N GLU A 62 -1.00 9.80 -8.72
CA GLU A 62 -1.64 10.83 -9.54
C GLU A 62 -2.36 10.22 -10.75
N ASP A 63 -1.72 9.28 -11.47
CA ASP A 63 -2.34 8.54 -12.57
C ASP A 63 -3.58 7.77 -12.10
N PHE A 64 -3.45 7.04 -10.98
CA PHE A 64 -4.58 6.35 -10.36
C PHE A 64 -5.69 7.30 -9.91
N GLN A 65 -5.38 8.52 -9.45
CA GLN A 65 -6.38 9.51 -9.11
C GLN A 65 -7.18 9.98 -10.32
N ILE A 66 -6.49 10.18 -11.46
CA ILE A 66 -7.12 10.64 -12.69
C ILE A 66 -7.97 9.52 -13.32
N TYR A 67 -7.47 8.30 -13.38
CA TYR A 67 -8.10 7.21 -14.15
C TYR A 67 -8.72 6.10 -13.28
N GLY A 68 -8.15 5.82 -12.12
CA GLY A 68 -8.49 4.65 -11.28
C GLY A 68 -9.57 4.89 -10.22
N ILE A 69 -9.73 6.13 -9.70
CA ILE A 69 -10.71 6.43 -8.63
C ILE A 69 -12.13 6.04 -9.03
N ARG A 70 -12.51 6.32 -10.29
CA ARG A 70 -13.85 6.01 -10.77
C ARG A 70 -14.13 4.51 -10.68
N TRP A 71 -13.22 3.70 -11.23
CA TRP A 71 -13.31 2.24 -11.16
C TRP A 71 -13.36 1.75 -9.71
N GLN A 72 -12.51 2.32 -8.83
CA GLN A 72 -12.50 1.94 -7.42
C GLN A 72 -13.83 2.23 -6.72
N LYS A 73 -14.46 3.37 -7.00
CA LYS A 73 -15.79 3.71 -6.47
C LYS A 73 -16.85 2.73 -6.96
N GLU A 74 -16.83 2.39 -8.24
CA GLU A 74 -17.78 1.44 -8.85
C GLU A 74 -17.65 0.04 -8.23
N ILE A 75 -16.44 -0.46 -8.04
CA ILE A 75 -16.19 -1.75 -7.38
C ILE A 75 -16.61 -1.71 -5.90
N THR A 76 -16.28 -0.62 -5.20
CA THR A 76 -16.62 -0.46 -3.79
C THR A 76 -18.13 -0.44 -3.58
N ALA A 77 -18.88 0.26 -4.43
CA ALA A 77 -20.33 0.29 -4.39
C ALA A 77 -20.92 -1.13 -4.57
N LYS A 78 -20.45 -1.88 -5.57
CA LYS A 78 -20.88 -3.28 -5.80
C LYS A 78 -20.59 -4.18 -4.60
N LEU A 79 -19.39 -4.10 -4.04
CA LEU A 79 -19.03 -4.87 -2.85
C LEU A 79 -19.91 -4.53 -1.64
N MET A 80 -20.26 -3.25 -1.47
CA MET A 80 -21.17 -2.83 -0.40
C MET A 80 -22.59 -3.37 -0.59
N GLU A 81 -23.11 -3.39 -1.82
CA GLU A 81 -24.40 -4.01 -2.15
C GLU A 81 -24.38 -5.52 -1.83
N GLU A 82 -23.33 -6.23 -2.24
CA GLU A 82 -23.16 -7.66 -1.95
C GLU A 82 -23.08 -7.96 -0.44
N ILE A 83 -22.31 -7.17 0.32
CA ILE A 83 -22.20 -7.33 1.78
C ILE A 83 -23.54 -7.07 2.47
N THR A 84 -24.30 -6.09 1.97
CA THR A 84 -25.63 -5.74 2.51
C THR A 84 -26.62 -6.87 2.25
N ASN A 85 -26.63 -7.42 1.03
CA ASN A 85 -27.50 -8.52 0.66
C ASN A 85 -27.13 -9.85 1.35
N ALA A 86 -25.85 -10.09 1.65
CA ALA A 86 -25.40 -11.27 2.38
C ALA A 86 -25.70 -11.24 3.89
N ARG A 87 -26.10 -10.08 4.44
CA ARG A 87 -26.48 -9.90 5.85
C ARG A 87 -28.00 -9.99 6.10
N VAL A 88 -28.82 -10.11 5.04
CA VAL A 88 -30.28 -10.26 5.11
C VAL A 88 -30.67 -11.73 4.99
#